data_AF-A0A0D6XV58-F1
#
_entry.id   AF-A0A0D6XV58-F1
#
_cell.length_a   1.000
_cell.length_b   1.000
_cell.length_c   1.000
_cell.angle_alpha   90.00
_cell.angle_beta   90.00
_cell.angle_gamma   90.00
#
_symmetry.space_group_name_H-M   'P 1'
#
loop_
_entity.id
_entity.type
_entity.pdbx_description
1 polymer ?
#
loop_
_entity_poly.entity_id
_entity_poly.type
_entity_poly.pdbx_seq_one_letter_code
_entity_poly.pdbx_strand_id
1 'polypeptide(L)'
;MKQTIFNASLEESMNLVTDKYIQTSMENVKEHGVWKKIIGTLTLLFMMYLFSFITRLDSLSSNTFLSFKTSFITKMIVFNAVFVAFIYFIYIFKNINLRYRQYSIYGSFLSIMSLIFLLEAFIILVSLATSTLGWWIGTFGYTVIFVFVLVSRFKWLIFFIKGKLYGASHKENKAFKLLETFSQVSQKYGPILLFLIFILRWFFPSNMMQENDFVRFIIVSFSPLGIFIPLYFTISMLAEHFQGYYLKKYSEDYRQMSGYSIEEWYGKKSKMYRDSVKQNDDLE
;
A
#
# COMPACT_ATOMS: atom_id res chain seq x y z
N MET A 1 13.92 20.35 20.46
CA MET A 1 13.26 20.25 19.13
C MET A 1 11.87 19.67 19.29
N LYS A 2 10.88 20.12 18.50
CA LYS A 2 9.52 19.54 18.56
C LYS A 2 9.54 18.10 18.02
N GLN A 3 9.03 17.14 18.80
CA GLN A 3 8.92 15.74 18.40
C GLN A 3 7.92 15.57 17.24
N THR A 4 8.44 15.35 16.04
CA THR A 4 7.67 15.13 14.80
C THR A 4 8.08 13.80 14.18
N ILE A 5 7.19 13.20 13.38
CA ILE A 5 7.42 11.92 12.71
C ILE A 5 8.62 11.90 11.75
N PHE A 6 9.26 13.03 11.47
CA PHE A 6 10.42 13.16 10.57
C PHE A 6 11.72 13.52 11.31
N ASN A 7 11.63 13.95 12.57
CA ASN A 7 12.75 14.48 13.34
C ASN A 7 13.25 13.52 14.42
N ALA A 8 12.85 12.25 14.39
CA ALA A 8 13.37 11.28 15.36
C ALA A 8 14.87 11.05 15.17
N SER A 9 15.59 10.85 16.28
CA SER A 9 17.01 10.50 16.32
C SER A 9 17.24 9.08 15.79
N LEU A 10 18.52 8.69 15.64
CA LEU A 10 18.89 7.33 15.26
C LEU A 10 18.31 6.31 16.26
N GLU A 11 18.57 6.50 17.55
CA GLU A 11 18.13 5.61 18.63
C GLU A 11 16.61 5.49 18.69
N GLU A 12 15.88 6.60 18.55
CA GLU A 12 14.41 6.60 18.47
C GLU A 12 13.92 5.85 17.22
N SER A 13 14.62 5.98 16.10
CA SER A 13 14.24 5.30 14.85
C SER A 13 14.49 3.79 14.86
N MET A 14 15.41 3.28 15.68
CA MET A 14 15.64 1.84 15.88
C MET A 14 14.41 1.12 16.46
N ASN A 15 13.57 1.83 17.23
CA ASN A 15 12.31 1.27 17.72
C ASN A 15 11.27 1.04 16.60
N LEU A 16 11.40 1.75 15.47
CA LEU A 16 10.51 1.64 14.31
C LEU A 16 11.11 0.72 13.22
N VAL A 17 12.39 0.88 12.94
CA VAL A 17 13.16 0.10 11.95
C VAL A 17 13.88 -1.01 12.70
N THR A 18 13.26 -2.18 12.75
CA THR A 18 13.80 -3.35 13.46
C THR A 18 14.89 -4.04 12.66
N ASP A 19 15.80 -4.74 13.34
CA ASP A 19 16.83 -5.55 12.68
C ASP A 19 16.22 -6.58 11.72
N LYS A 20 15.09 -7.18 12.11
CA LYS A 20 14.31 -8.08 11.25
C LYS A 20 13.89 -7.40 9.94
N TYR A 21 13.48 -6.13 9.99
CA TYR A 21 13.12 -5.38 8.79
C TYR A 21 14.34 -5.14 7.89
N ILE A 22 15.48 -4.75 8.48
CA ILE A 22 16.73 -4.55 7.74
C ILE A 22 17.16 -5.84 7.06
N GLN A 23 17.25 -6.94 7.81
CA GLN A 23 17.61 -8.26 7.30
C GLN A 23 16.66 -8.69 6.17
N THR A 24 15.34 -8.60 6.39
CA THR A 24 14.33 -8.92 5.39
C THR A 24 14.49 -8.06 4.13
N SER A 25 14.81 -6.78 4.27
CA SER A 25 15.00 -5.86 3.14
C SER A 25 16.25 -6.19 2.31
N MET A 26 17.31 -6.68 2.97
CA MET A 26 18.58 -7.03 2.34
C MET A 26 18.53 -8.43 1.70
N GLU A 27 18.01 -9.42 2.42
CA GLU A 27 17.90 -10.81 1.96
C GLU A 27 16.93 -10.95 0.79
N ASN A 28 15.74 -10.34 0.85
CA ASN A 28 14.78 -10.41 -0.27
C ASN A 28 15.36 -9.84 -1.57
N VAL A 29 16.16 -8.77 -1.48
CA VAL A 29 16.81 -8.18 -2.66
C VAL A 29 17.96 -9.07 -3.15
N LYS A 30 18.67 -9.74 -2.24
CA LYS A 30 19.71 -10.71 -2.60
C LYS A 30 19.13 -11.94 -3.31
N GLU A 31 18.03 -12.50 -2.81
CA GLU A 31 17.42 -13.73 -3.33
C GLU A 31 16.57 -13.52 -4.58
N HIS A 32 15.73 -12.48 -4.59
CA HIS A 32 14.73 -12.30 -5.64
C HIS A 32 14.98 -11.08 -6.53
N GLY A 33 16.00 -10.28 -6.23
CA GLY A 33 16.33 -9.07 -6.98
C GLY A 33 15.16 -8.09 -7.06
N VAL A 34 14.94 -7.55 -8.26
CA VAL A 34 13.86 -6.60 -8.55
C VAL A 34 12.54 -7.31 -8.92
N TRP A 35 12.58 -8.60 -9.29
CA TRP A 35 11.41 -9.33 -9.81
C TRP A 35 10.23 -9.36 -8.86
N LYS A 36 10.46 -9.65 -7.57
CA LYS A 36 9.39 -9.68 -6.56
C LYS A 36 8.66 -8.33 -6.45
N LYS A 37 9.36 -7.22 -6.64
CA LYS A 37 8.82 -5.86 -6.58
C LYS A 37 8.02 -5.51 -7.84
N ILE A 38 8.47 -6.00 -9.00
CA ILE A 38 7.71 -5.89 -10.26
C ILE A 38 6.41 -6.68 -10.15
N ILE A 39 6.47 -7.93 -9.68
CA ILE A 39 5.29 -8.80 -9.50
C ILE A 39 4.29 -8.18 -8.53
N GLY A 40 4.75 -7.64 -7.39
CA GLY A 40 3.87 -6.95 -6.44
C GLY A 40 3.16 -5.73 -7.04
N THR A 41 3.90 -4.95 -7.84
CA THR A 41 3.33 -3.79 -8.55
C THR A 41 2.30 -4.22 -9.61
N LEU A 42 2.62 -5.23 -10.41
CA LEU A 42 1.71 -5.78 -11.43
C LEU A 42 0.46 -6.40 -10.79
N THR A 43 0.60 -7.04 -9.62
CA THR A 43 -0.52 -7.61 -8.88
C THR A 43 -1.49 -6.52 -8.44
N LEU A 44 -0.98 -5.40 -7.90
CA LEU A 44 -1.83 -4.27 -7.50
C LEU A 44 -2.51 -3.61 -8.71
N LEU A 45 -1.80 -3.43 -9.84
CA LEU A 45 -2.42 -2.95 -11.08
C LEU A 45 -3.51 -3.88 -11.59
N PHE A 46 -3.27 -5.19 -11.51
CA PHE A 46 -4.27 -6.20 -11.87
C PHE A 46 -5.50 -6.12 -10.95
N MET A 47 -5.30 -5.87 -9.65
CA MET A 47 -6.42 -5.65 -8.72
C MET A 47 -7.25 -4.43 -9.07
N MET A 48 -6.60 -3.31 -9.36
CA MET A 48 -7.26 -2.09 -9.81
C MET A 48 -8.03 -2.34 -11.11
N TYR A 49 -7.43 -3.03 -12.07
CA TYR A 49 -8.12 -3.43 -13.29
C TYR A 49 -9.36 -4.29 -13.01
N LEU A 50 -9.27 -5.30 -12.14
CA LEU A 50 -10.42 -6.13 -11.77
C LEU A 50 -11.53 -5.31 -11.09
N PHE A 51 -11.16 -4.37 -10.20
CA PHE A 51 -12.10 -3.44 -9.58
C PHE A 51 -12.78 -2.57 -10.63
N SER A 52 -12.04 -1.97 -11.55
CA SER A 52 -12.61 -1.21 -12.66
C SER A 52 -13.54 -2.06 -13.54
N PHE A 53 -13.26 -3.34 -13.71
CA PHE A 53 -14.11 -4.26 -14.48
C PHE A 53 -15.48 -4.47 -13.82
N ILE A 54 -15.59 -4.36 -12.49
CA ILE A 54 -16.88 -4.39 -11.76
C ILE A 54 -17.82 -3.29 -12.27
N THR A 55 -17.29 -2.13 -12.68
CA THR A 55 -18.12 -1.03 -13.22
C THR A 55 -18.77 -1.33 -14.57
N ARG A 56 -18.40 -2.42 -15.24
CA ARG A 56 -19.04 -2.89 -16.48
C ARG A 56 -20.29 -3.74 -16.21
N LEU A 57 -20.59 -4.08 -14.96
CA LEU A 57 -21.84 -4.72 -14.59
C LEU A 57 -23.02 -3.80 -14.92
N ASP A 58 -24.12 -4.35 -15.43
CA ASP A 58 -25.31 -3.57 -15.84
C ASP A 58 -25.87 -2.70 -14.71
N SER A 59 -25.72 -3.11 -13.45
CA SER A 59 -26.13 -2.34 -12.28
C SER A 59 -25.28 -1.10 -11.98
N LEU A 60 -24.12 -0.97 -12.62
CA LEU A 60 -23.11 0.08 -12.38
C LEU A 60 -22.75 0.87 -13.63
N SER A 61 -23.06 0.35 -14.82
CA SER A 61 -22.67 0.94 -16.11
C SER A 61 -23.29 2.33 -16.34
N SER A 62 -24.48 2.56 -15.76
CA SER A 62 -25.22 3.83 -15.80
C SER A 62 -25.01 4.72 -14.57
N ASN A 63 -24.41 4.19 -13.50
CA ASN A 63 -24.25 4.96 -12.26
C ASN A 63 -23.28 6.13 -12.46
N THR A 64 -23.60 7.22 -11.78
CA THR A 64 -22.78 8.43 -11.80
C THR A 64 -22.21 8.70 -10.42
N PHE A 65 -20.97 9.16 -10.40
CA PHE A 65 -20.32 9.75 -9.23
C PHE A 65 -20.06 11.22 -9.53
N LEU A 66 -20.59 12.13 -8.70
CA LEU A 66 -20.51 13.59 -8.92
C LEU A 66 -20.84 13.99 -10.38
N SER A 67 -21.92 13.42 -10.92
CA SER A 67 -22.43 13.67 -12.29
C SER A 67 -21.60 13.08 -13.44
N PHE A 68 -20.46 12.43 -13.17
CA PHE A 68 -19.68 11.71 -14.18
C PHE A 68 -19.95 10.21 -14.12
N LYS A 69 -19.93 9.51 -15.26
CA LYS A 69 -20.09 8.05 -15.28
C LYS A 69 -18.97 7.38 -14.49
N THR A 70 -19.33 6.52 -13.54
CA THR A 70 -18.37 5.81 -12.69
C THR A 70 -17.38 5.00 -13.53
N SER A 71 -17.83 4.36 -14.60
CA SER A 71 -16.99 3.59 -15.52
C SER A 71 -15.96 4.42 -16.30
N PHE A 72 -16.20 5.72 -16.49
CA PHE A 72 -15.23 6.62 -17.10
C PHE A 72 -14.16 7.04 -16.09
N ILE A 73 -14.57 7.39 -14.87
CA ILE A 73 -13.66 7.79 -13.80
C ILE A 73 -12.70 6.64 -13.44
N THR A 74 -13.21 5.40 -13.28
CA THR A 74 -12.36 4.26 -12.93
C THR A 74 -11.33 3.93 -14.02
N LYS A 75 -11.69 4.05 -15.31
CA LYS A 75 -10.73 3.91 -16.42
C LYS A 75 -9.63 4.97 -16.34
N MET A 76 -9.98 6.22 -16.04
CA MET A 76 -9.00 7.29 -15.86
C MET A 76 -8.08 7.01 -14.67
N ILE A 77 -8.61 6.48 -13.56
CA ILE A 77 -7.81 6.11 -12.39
C ILE A 77 -6.82 4.98 -12.73
N VAL A 78 -7.28 3.91 -13.39
CA VAL A 78 -6.41 2.80 -13.81
C VAL A 78 -5.34 3.30 -14.79
N PHE A 79 -5.69 4.18 -15.73
CA PHE A 79 -4.71 4.78 -16.63
C PHE A 79 -3.63 5.58 -15.86
N ASN A 80 -4.03 6.40 -14.90
CA ASN A 80 -3.09 7.12 -14.03
C ASN A 80 -2.22 6.15 -13.21
N ALA A 81 -2.79 5.05 -12.73
CA ALA A 81 -2.05 4.03 -11.99
C ALA A 81 -0.96 3.37 -12.85
N VAL A 82 -1.29 3.03 -14.10
CA VAL A 82 -0.33 2.50 -15.08
C VAL A 82 0.79 3.51 -15.36
N PHE A 83 0.45 4.80 -15.52
CA PHE A 83 1.44 5.85 -15.74
C PHE A 83 2.41 5.99 -14.56
N VAL A 84 1.89 5.98 -13.33
CA VAL A 84 2.72 6.07 -12.12
C VAL A 84 3.58 4.80 -11.98
N ALA A 85 3.06 3.61 -12.30
CA ALA A 85 3.84 2.36 -12.36
C ALA A 85 4.96 2.40 -13.40
N PHE A 86 4.71 3.01 -14.56
CA PHE A 86 5.74 3.20 -15.58
C PHE A 86 6.90 4.08 -15.07
N ILE A 87 6.60 5.21 -14.42
CA ILE A 87 7.62 6.07 -13.79
C ILE A 87 8.43 5.28 -12.75
N TYR A 88 7.76 4.45 -11.96
CA TYR A 88 8.43 3.60 -10.98
C TYR A 88 9.35 2.57 -11.61
N PHE A 89 8.93 1.92 -12.70
CA PHE A 89 9.79 0.98 -13.41
C PHE A 89 11.06 1.67 -13.90
N ILE A 90 10.97 2.87 -14.48
CA ILE A 90 12.15 3.66 -14.85
C ILE A 90 13.06 3.88 -13.64
N TYR A 91 12.48 4.27 -12.49
CA TYR A 91 13.25 4.60 -11.31
C TYR A 91 13.89 3.37 -10.63
N ILE A 92 13.21 2.21 -10.61
CA ILE A 92 13.78 0.99 -10.03
C ILE A 92 14.88 0.40 -10.91
N PHE A 93 14.70 0.39 -12.24
CA PHE A 93 15.74 -0.07 -13.17
C PHE A 93 16.98 0.83 -13.12
N LYS A 94 16.80 2.15 -12.99
CA LYS A 94 17.92 3.09 -12.78
C LYS A 94 18.71 2.79 -11.49
N ASN A 95 18.06 2.25 -10.47
CA ASN A 95 18.67 1.99 -9.16
C ASN A 95 18.87 0.49 -8.88
N ILE A 96 18.97 -0.35 -9.92
CA ILE A 96 19.08 -1.82 -9.79
C ILE A 96 20.28 -2.31 -8.96
N ASN A 97 21.32 -1.48 -8.84
CA ASN A 97 22.53 -1.82 -8.10
C ASN A 97 22.50 -1.39 -6.62
N LEU A 98 21.58 -0.51 -6.20
CA LEU A 98 21.54 0.06 -4.84
C LEU A 98 20.48 -0.65 -3.99
N ARG A 99 20.87 -1.70 -3.26
CA ARG A 99 19.95 -2.62 -2.57
C ARG A 99 19.04 -1.92 -1.54
N TYR A 100 19.63 -1.20 -0.57
CA TYR A 100 18.86 -0.50 0.47
C TYR A 100 17.88 0.52 -0.13
N ARG A 101 18.32 1.26 -1.16
CA ARG A 101 17.53 2.33 -1.79
C ARG A 101 16.30 1.78 -2.50
N GLN A 102 16.38 0.59 -3.10
CA GLN A 102 15.23 0.01 -3.79
C GLN A 102 14.07 -0.33 -2.84
N TYR A 103 14.35 -0.70 -1.60
CA TYR A 103 13.28 -1.05 -0.65
C TYR A 103 12.51 0.21 -0.21
N SER A 104 13.24 1.28 0.11
CA SER A 104 12.67 2.60 0.42
C SER A 104 11.87 3.18 -0.77
N ILE A 105 12.39 3.03 -2.00
CA ILE A 105 11.69 3.43 -3.23
C ILE A 105 10.40 2.63 -3.42
N TYR A 106 10.49 1.30 -3.28
CA TYR A 106 9.35 0.41 -3.45
C TYR A 106 8.22 0.71 -2.47
N GLY A 107 8.52 0.84 -1.17
CA GLY A 107 7.52 1.17 -0.16
C GLY A 107 6.85 2.52 -0.38
N SER A 108 7.62 3.53 -0.79
CA SER A 108 7.07 4.84 -1.17
C SER A 108 6.12 4.76 -2.36
N PHE A 109 6.53 4.02 -3.40
CA PHE A 109 5.73 3.85 -4.60
C PHE A 109 4.44 3.06 -4.34
N LEU A 110 4.56 1.95 -3.62
CA LEU A 110 3.42 1.08 -3.29
C LEU A 110 2.42 1.79 -2.36
N SER A 111 2.89 2.72 -1.52
CA SER A 111 2.02 3.62 -0.75
C SER A 111 1.20 4.56 -1.65
N ILE A 112 1.83 5.15 -2.67
CA ILE A 112 1.11 6.00 -3.64
C ILE A 112 0.09 5.17 -4.42
N MET A 113 0.49 3.99 -4.92
CA MET A 113 -0.43 3.08 -5.62
C MET A 113 -1.61 2.65 -4.76
N SER A 114 -1.38 2.30 -3.50
CA SER A 114 -2.44 1.89 -2.58
C SER A 114 -3.42 3.02 -2.26
N LEU A 115 -2.96 4.28 -2.18
CA LEU A 115 -3.83 5.45 -2.08
C LEU A 115 -4.73 5.63 -3.32
N ILE A 116 -4.18 5.42 -4.51
CA ILE A 116 -4.96 5.49 -5.76
C ILE A 116 -6.01 4.37 -5.79
N PHE A 117 -5.64 3.15 -5.39
CA PHE A 117 -6.57 2.02 -5.27
C PHE A 117 -7.67 2.27 -4.22
N LEU A 118 -7.34 2.90 -3.09
CA LEU A 118 -8.31 3.29 -2.07
C LEU A 118 -9.35 4.28 -2.61
N LEU A 119 -8.89 5.25 -3.42
CA LEU A 119 -9.78 6.20 -4.09
C LEU A 119 -10.70 5.51 -5.11
N GLU A 120 -10.15 4.58 -5.90
CA GLU A 120 -10.93 3.78 -6.86
C GLU A 120 -12.03 2.98 -6.15
N ALA A 121 -11.66 2.25 -5.10
CA ALA A 121 -12.60 1.46 -4.31
C ALA A 121 -13.69 2.34 -3.69
N PHE A 122 -13.33 3.51 -3.15
CA PHE A 122 -14.31 4.47 -2.62
C PHE A 122 -15.34 4.87 -3.68
N ILE A 123 -14.88 5.27 -4.87
CA ILE A 123 -15.77 5.70 -5.97
C ILE A 123 -16.72 4.57 -6.38
N ILE A 124 -16.23 3.35 -6.55
CA ILE A 124 -17.04 2.20 -6.94
C ILE A 124 -18.07 1.86 -5.85
N LEU A 125 -17.64 1.77 -4.59
CA LEU A 125 -18.51 1.36 -3.49
C LEU A 125 -19.59 2.39 -3.18
N VAL A 126 -19.30 3.69 -3.31
CA VAL A 126 -20.30 4.75 -3.20
C VAL A 126 -21.25 4.73 -4.39
N SER A 127 -20.73 4.53 -5.61
CA SER A 127 -21.56 4.43 -6.81
C SER A 127 -22.52 3.23 -6.77
N LEU A 128 -22.13 2.14 -6.10
CA LEU A 128 -23.02 1.02 -5.79
C LEU A 128 -24.14 1.48 -4.87
N ALA A 129 -23.82 2.07 -3.72
CA ALA A 129 -24.80 2.49 -2.72
C ALA A 129 -25.77 3.57 -3.25
N THR A 130 -25.34 4.45 -4.16
CA THR A 130 -26.21 5.46 -4.77
C THR A 130 -27.33 4.85 -5.61
N SER A 131 -27.16 3.63 -6.13
CA SER A 131 -28.20 2.96 -6.90
C SER A 131 -29.41 2.54 -6.06
N THR A 132 -29.27 2.43 -4.73
CA THR A 132 -30.35 2.06 -3.81
C THR A 132 -30.78 3.21 -2.90
N LEU A 133 -29.85 3.97 -2.35
CA LEU A 133 -30.13 5.02 -1.36
C LEU A 133 -30.44 6.38 -1.99
N GLY A 134 -30.32 6.50 -3.31
CA GLY A 134 -30.45 7.75 -4.04
C GLY A 134 -29.16 8.57 -4.02
N TRP A 135 -29.08 9.52 -4.96
CA TRP A 135 -27.86 10.26 -5.26
C TRP A 135 -27.35 11.10 -4.08
N TRP A 136 -28.25 11.83 -3.40
CA TRP A 136 -27.88 12.73 -2.31
C TRP A 136 -27.37 11.96 -1.07
N ILE A 137 -28.15 10.99 -0.59
CA ILE A 137 -27.81 10.22 0.62
C ILE A 137 -26.58 9.35 0.36
N GLY A 138 -26.55 8.67 -0.79
CA GLY A 138 -25.41 7.82 -1.16
C GLY A 138 -24.12 8.64 -1.33
N THR A 139 -24.13 9.67 -2.16
CA THR A 139 -22.88 10.40 -2.46
C THR A 139 -22.40 11.21 -1.25
N PHE A 140 -23.24 12.09 -0.69
CA PHE A 140 -22.80 12.98 0.38
C PHE A 140 -22.61 12.24 1.70
N GLY A 141 -23.55 11.37 2.07
CA GLY A 141 -23.49 10.61 3.33
C GLY A 141 -22.22 9.77 3.43
N TYR A 142 -21.94 8.95 2.42
CA TYR A 142 -20.73 8.12 2.44
C TYR A 142 -19.43 8.91 2.22
N THR A 143 -19.47 10.04 1.51
CA THR A 143 -18.28 10.90 1.40
C THR A 143 -17.89 11.47 2.76
N VAL A 144 -18.86 11.97 3.55
CA VAL A 144 -18.58 12.49 4.90
C VAL A 144 -18.05 11.39 5.82
N ILE A 145 -18.68 10.21 5.81
CA ILE A 145 -18.22 9.05 6.60
C ILE A 145 -16.81 8.65 6.18
N PHE A 146 -16.53 8.58 4.88
CA PHE A 146 -15.22 8.21 4.35
C PHE A 146 -14.13 9.19 4.77
N VAL A 147 -14.37 10.50 4.66
CA VAL A 147 -13.44 11.53 5.12
C VAL A 147 -13.19 11.40 6.62
N PHE A 148 -14.24 11.20 7.42
CA PHE A 148 -14.10 11.00 8.86
C PHE A 148 -13.26 9.76 9.19
N VAL A 149 -13.54 8.62 8.55
CA VAL A 149 -12.78 7.38 8.70
C VAL A 149 -11.33 7.57 8.29
N LEU A 150 -11.06 8.22 7.14
CA LEU A 150 -9.71 8.53 6.69
C LEU A 150 -8.96 9.37 7.72
N VAL A 151 -9.51 10.50 8.14
CA VAL A 151 -8.87 11.41 9.11
C VAL A 151 -8.59 10.67 10.42
N SER A 152 -9.55 9.88 10.92
CA SER A 152 -9.38 9.07 12.12
C SER A 152 -8.24 8.07 11.99
N ARG A 153 -8.16 7.34 10.88
CA ARG A 153 -7.13 6.33 10.64
C ARG A 153 -5.75 6.93 10.37
N PHE A 154 -5.68 8.06 9.66
CA PHE A 154 -4.43 8.80 9.51
C PHE A 154 -3.92 9.34 10.84
N LYS A 155 -4.79 9.94 11.68
CA LYS A 155 -4.41 10.37 13.04
C LYS A 155 -3.88 9.20 13.87
N TRP A 156 -4.57 8.05 13.80
CA TRP A 156 -4.13 6.83 14.47
C TRP A 156 -2.75 6.36 13.97
N LEU A 157 -2.51 6.35 12.66
CA LEU A 157 -1.22 5.98 12.07
C LEU A 157 -0.10 6.91 12.56
N ILE A 158 -0.32 8.23 12.54
CA ILE A 158 0.66 9.21 13.03
C ILE A 158 0.95 8.99 14.51
N PHE A 159 -0.09 8.79 15.32
CA PHE A 159 0.08 8.49 16.74
C PHE A 159 0.86 7.19 16.96
N PHE A 160 0.53 6.14 16.20
CA PHE A 160 1.19 4.85 16.25
C PHE A 160 2.69 4.94 15.91
N ILE A 161 3.04 5.65 14.83
CA ILE A 161 4.44 5.83 14.43
C ILE A 161 5.19 6.63 15.50
N LYS A 162 4.59 7.72 16.02
CA LYS A 162 5.20 8.47 17.13
C LYS A 162 5.38 7.61 18.37
N GLY A 163 4.40 6.78 18.70
CA GLY A 163 4.47 5.86 19.84
C GLY A 163 5.61 4.87 19.70
N LYS A 164 5.80 4.31 18.49
CA LYS A 164 6.97 3.48 18.19
C LYS A 164 8.29 4.24 18.29
N LEU A 165 8.40 5.42 17.68
CA LEU A 165 9.65 6.19 17.68
C LEU A 165 10.08 6.62 19.11
N TYR A 166 9.15 7.17 19.88
CA TYR A 166 9.45 7.84 21.16
C TYR A 166 9.21 6.96 22.40
N GLY A 167 8.97 5.66 22.24
CA GLY A 167 8.84 4.73 23.36
C GLY A 167 7.59 4.97 24.24
N ALA A 168 6.58 5.68 23.73
CA ALA A 168 5.31 5.84 24.45
C ALA A 168 4.55 4.51 24.40
N SER A 169 4.74 3.71 25.46
CA SER A 169 4.03 2.47 25.79
C SER A 169 2.61 2.46 25.23
N HIS A 170 2.43 1.74 24.13
CA HIS A 170 1.11 1.30 23.72
C HIS A 170 0.99 -0.17 24.07
N LYS A 171 0.10 -0.48 25.01
CA LYS A 171 -0.46 -1.83 25.15
C LYS A 171 -0.86 -2.31 23.76
N GLU A 172 -0.34 -3.46 23.35
CA GLU A 172 -0.73 -4.13 22.10
C GLU A 172 -2.24 -4.13 21.95
N ASN A 173 -2.77 -3.30 21.05
CA ASN A 173 -4.19 -3.25 20.81
C ASN A 173 -4.55 -4.36 19.82
N LYS A 174 -5.68 -5.06 20.01
CA LYS A 174 -6.10 -6.19 19.16
C LYS A 174 -6.10 -5.85 17.66
N ALA A 175 -6.37 -4.58 17.32
CA ALA A 175 -6.33 -4.07 15.95
C ALA A 175 -4.92 -4.09 15.32
N PHE A 176 -3.85 -3.92 16.10
CA PHE A 176 -2.47 -3.98 15.62
C PHE A 176 -2.07 -5.41 15.25
N LYS A 177 -2.41 -6.38 16.12
CA LYS A 177 -2.19 -7.81 15.85
C LYS A 177 -2.96 -8.27 14.60
N LEU A 178 -4.17 -7.74 14.38
CA LEU A 178 -4.95 -7.93 13.17
C LEU A 178 -4.28 -7.34 11.92
N LEU A 179 -3.70 -6.14 12.00
CA LEU A 179 -2.97 -5.51 10.89
C LEU A 179 -1.72 -6.32 10.49
N GLU A 180 -0.94 -6.75 11.47
CA GLU A 180 0.25 -7.57 11.23
C GLU A 180 -0.11 -8.94 10.64
N THR A 181 -1.15 -9.58 11.19
CA THR A 181 -1.68 -10.84 10.65
C THR A 181 -2.23 -10.65 9.23
N PHE A 182 -2.98 -9.58 8.97
CA PHE A 182 -3.53 -9.29 7.65
C PHE A 182 -2.43 -9.00 6.62
N SER A 183 -1.38 -8.25 6.99
CA SER A 183 -0.24 -8.02 6.11
C SER A 183 0.45 -9.34 5.72
N GLN A 184 0.74 -10.20 6.70
CA GLN A 184 1.36 -11.51 6.46
C GLN A 184 0.46 -12.44 5.63
N VAL A 185 -0.85 -12.47 5.93
CA VAL A 185 -1.84 -13.28 5.19
C VAL A 185 -2.04 -12.76 3.77
N SER A 186 -2.13 -11.44 3.58
CA SER A 186 -2.30 -10.83 2.25
C SER A 186 -1.08 -11.07 1.36
N GLN A 187 0.13 -11.05 1.92
CA GLN A 187 1.36 -11.37 1.18
C GLN A 187 1.42 -12.85 0.78
N LYS A 188 0.88 -13.77 1.59
CA LYS A 188 0.96 -15.22 1.35
C LYS A 188 -0.22 -15.78 0.53
N TYR A 189 -1.43 -15.26 0.76
CA TYR A 189 -2.68 -15.82 0.22
C TYR A 189 -3.48 -14.82 -0.62
N GLY A 190 -3.04 -13.57 -0.75
CA GLY A 190 -3.71 -12.57 -1.60
C GLY A 190 -4.04 -13.11 -3.00
N PRO A 191 -3.07 -13.67 -3.75
CA PRO A 191 -3.31 -14.26 -5.06
C PRO A 191 -4.30 -15.43 -5.05
N ILE A 192 -4.29 -16.25 -4.00
CA ILE A 192 -5.18 -17.41 -3.86
C ILE A 192 -6.62 -16.96 -3.59
N LEU A 193 -6.81 -15.95 -2.73
CA LEU A 193 -8.12 -15.36 -2.44
C LEU A 193 -8.72 -14.77 -3.72
N LEU A 194 -7.89 -14.14 -4.55
CA LEU A 194 -8.30 -13.52 -5.81
C LEU A 194 -8.67 -14.57 -6.87
N PHE A 195 -7.90 -15.64 -6.96
CA PHE A 195 -8.22 -16.79 -7.81
C PHE A 195 -9.52 -17.46 -7.35
N LEU A 196 -9.72 -17.59 -6.03
CA LEU A 196 -10.93 -18.14 -5.45
C LEU A 196 -12.16 -17.26 -5.72
N ILE A 197 -12.06 -15.94 -5.59
CA ILE A 197 -13.16 -15.01 -5.93
C ILE A 197 -13.50 -15.08 -7.42
N PHE A 198 -12.50 -15.20 -8.29
CA PHE A 198 -12.70 -15.37 -9.73
C PHE A 198 -13.44 -16.68 -10.05
N ILE A 199 -13.06 -17.79 -9.41
CA ILE A 199 -13.72 -19.10 -9.54
C ILE A 199 -15.13 -19.05 -8.97
N LEU A 200 -15.32 -18.52 -7.76
CA LEU A 200 -16.64 -18.41 -7.13
C LEU A 200 -17.61 -17.62 -8.02
N ARG A 201 -17.14 -16.57 -8.70
CA ARG A 201 -17.98 -15.82 -9.65
C ARG A 201 -18.35 -16.61 -10.90
N TRP A 202 -17.51 -17.52 -11.36
CA TRP A 202 -17.82 -18.41 -12.48
C TRP A 202 -18.87 -19.46 -12.09
N PHE A 203 -18.84 -19.94 -10.84
CA PHE A 203 -19.78 -20.95 -10.32
C PHE A 203 -21.09 -20.37 -9.77
N PHE A 204 -21.10 -19.10 -9.31
CA PHE A 204 -22.28 -18.40 -8.81
C PHE A 204 -22.65 -17.21 -9.73
N PRO A 205 -23.26 -17.46 -10.91
CA PRO A 205 -23.78 -16.39 -11.76
C PRO A 205 -24.89 -15.61 -11.01
N SER A 206 -25.02 -14.31 -11.35
CA SER A 206 -25.77 -13.24 -10.69
C SER A 206 -27.27 -13.46 -10.40
N ASN A 207 -27.82 -14.61 -10.77
CA ASN A 207 -29.25 -14.86 -10.78
C ASN A 207 -29.81 -15.11 -9.37
N MET A 208 -28.99 -15.64 -8.45
CA MET A 208 -29.38 -15.89 -7.04
C MET A 208 -29.58 -14.60 -6.21
N MET A 209 -28.94 -13.48 -6.58
CA MET A 209 -29.05 -12.19 -5.86
C MET A 209 -30.16 -11.28 -6.41
N GLN A 210 -30.68 -11.57 -7.61
CA GLN A 210 -31.73 -10.74 -8.24
C GLN A 210 -33.13 -11.09 -7.75
N GLU A 211 -33.34 -12.24 -7.11
CA GLU A 211 -34.69 -12.69 -6.72
C GLU A 211 -35.23 -12.05 -5.44
N ASN A 212 -34.38 -11.42 -4.60
CA ASN A 212 -34.81 -10.82 -3.34
C ASN A 212 -34.36 -9.36 -3.22
N ASP A 213 -35.28 -8.43 -3.52
CA ASP A 213 -35.07 -6.99 -3.49
C ASP A 213 -34.61 -6.46 -2.12
N PHE A 214 -35.07 -7.06 -1.02
CA PHE A 214 -34.68 -6.65 0.34
C PHE A 214 -33.22 -7.02 0.63
N VAL A 215 -32.79 -8.23 0.25
CA VAL A 215 -31.39 -8.68 0.40
C VAL A 215 -30.46 -7.82 -0.45
N ARG A 216 -30.86 -7.53 -1.69
CA ARG A 216 -30.11 -6.62 -2.59
C ARG A 216 -29.98 -5.23 -1.98
N PHE A 217 -31.07 -4.68 -1.43
CA PHE A 217 -31.06 -3.37 -0.78
C PHE A 217 -30.05 -3.32 0.37
N ILE A 218 -30.03 -4.34 1.25
CA ILE A 218 -29.07 -4.39 2.37
C ILE A 218 -27.63 -4.45 1.85
N ILE A 219 -27.32 -5.41 0.97
CA ILE A 219 -25.96 -5.62 0.47
C ILE A 219 -25.40 -4.38 -0.23
N VAL A 220 -26.21 -3.75 -1.10
CA VAL A 220 -25.79 -2.59 -1.88
C VAL A 220 -25.70 -1.34 -1.00
N SER A 221 -26.61 -1.16 -0.03
CA SER A 221 -26.53 -0.02 0.90
C SER A 221 -25.32 -0.11 1.82
N PHE A 222 -24.93 -1.31 2.26
CA PHE A 222 -23.74 -1.49 3.10
C PHE A 222 -22.44 -1.70 2.31
N SER A 223 -22.46 -1.69 0.97
CA SER A 223 -21.26 -1.85 0.15
C SER A 223 -20.12 -0.88 0.50
N PRO A 224 -20.36 0.39 0.92
CA PRO A 224 -19.29 1.30 1.32
C PRO A 224 -18.46 0.81 2.51
N LEU A 225 -18.96 -0.13 3.33
CA LEU A 225 -18.15 -0.76 4.38
C LEU A 225 -17.02 -1.62 3.82
N GLY A 226 -17.12 -2.07 2.56
CA GLY A 226 -16.02 -2.75 1.86
C GLY A 226 -14.73 -1.94 1.77
N ILE A 227 -14.79 -0.62 2.01
CA ILE A 227 -13.64 0.29 2.01
C ILE A 227 -12.58 -0.06 3.05
N PHE A 228 -12.93 -0.78 4.12
CA PHE A 228 -11.98 -1.16 5.15
C PHE A 228 -10.84 -2.02 4.61
N ILE A 229 -11.08 -2.87 3.60
CA ILE A 229 -10.05 -3.74 3.00
C ILE A 229 -8.93 -2.92 2.35
N PRO A 230 -9.20 -2.07 1.32
CA PRO A 230 -8.16 -1.24 0.72
C PRO A 230 -7.60 -0.21 1.71
N LEU A 231 -8.38 0.22 2.70
CA LEU A 231 -7.92 1.15 3.73
C LEU A 231 -6.86 0.52 4.63
N TYR A 232 -7.08 -0.70 5.14
CA TYR A 232 -6.09 -1.41 5.93
C TYR A 232 -4.81 -1.68 5.13
N PHE A 233 -4.96 -2.11 3.88
CA PHE A 233 -3.83 -2.27 2.97
C PHE A 233 -3.01 -0.98 2.82
N THR A 234 -3.68 0.16 2.60
CA THR A 234 -3.05 1.48 2.47
C THR A 234 -2.32 1.90 3.74
N ILE A 235 -2.92 1.68 4.91
CA ILE A 235 -2.28 1.97 6.21
C ILE A 235 -1.01 1.15 6.42
N SER A 236 -1.03 -0.14 6.05
CA SER A 236 0.16 -1.00 6.10
C SER A 236 1.28 -0.48 5.19
N MET A 237 0.94 -0.11 3.95
CA MET A 237 1.92 0.43 2.99
C MET A 237 2.54 1.75 3.47
N LEU A 238 1.71 2.64 4.01
CA LEU A 238 2.19 3.89 4.60
C LEU A 238 3.13 3.63 5.79
N ALA A 239 2.84 2.65 6.65
CA ALA A 239 3.73 2.29 7.75
C ALA A 239 5.10 1.79 7.23
N GLU A 240 5.11 0.94 6.20
CA GLU A 240 6.35 0.49 5.53
C GLU A 240 7.12 1.67 4.89
N HIS A 241 6.42 2.65 4.33
CA HIS A 241 7.05 3.87 3.80
C HIS A 241 7.81 4.65 4.89
N PHE A 242 7.24 4.78 6.09
CA PHE A 242 7.94 5.44 7.20
C PHE A 242 9.17 4.66 7.69
N GLN A 243 9.10 3.32 7.72
CA GLN A 243 10.28 2.49 8.00
C GLN A 243 11.38 2.71 6.94
N GLY A 244 10.99 2.67 5.65
CA GLY A 244 11.90 2.92 4.54
C GLY A 244 12.45 4.36 4.50
N TYR A 245 11.73 5.34 5.04
CA TYR A 245 12.21 6.72 5.20
C TYR A 245 13.35 6.79 6.20
N TYR A 246 13.19 6.21 7.39
CA TYR A 246 14.23 6.22 8.43
C TYR A 246 15.45 5.38 8.05
N LEU A 247 15.24 4.21 7.43
CA LEU A 247 16.32 3.40 6.88
C LEU A 247 17.17 4.18 5.87
N LYS A 248 16.53 5.01 5.05
CA LYS A 248 17.25 5.87 4.10
C LYS A 248 17.94 7.05 4.78
N LYS A 249 17.30 7.66 5.79
CA LYS A 249 17.81 8.82 6.52
C LYS A 249 19.11 8.49 7.27
N TYR A 250 19.15 7.35 7.95
CA TYR A 250 20.29 6.88 8.75
C TYR A 250 20.98 5.66 8.13
N SER A 251 21.04 5.61 6.80
CA SER A 251 21.52 4.43 6.05
C SER A 251 22.91 3.96 6.48
N GLU A 252 23.84 4.89 6.71
CA GLU A 252 25.21 4.53 7.08
C GLU A 252 25.31 4.02 8.51
N ASP A 253 24.61 4.65 9.44
CA ASP A 253 24.55 4.21 10.84
C ASP A 253 23.93 2.80 10.94
N TYR A 254 22.81 2.56 10.23
CA TYR A 254 22.20 1.24 10.17
C TYR A 254 23.11 0.19 9.53
N ARG A 255 23.86 0.54 8.48
CA ARG A 255 24.84 -0.36 7.88
C ARG A 255 25.89 -0.80 8.90
N GLN A 256 26.46 0.16 9.63
CA GLN A 256 27.51 -0.10 10.63
C GLN A 256 26.98 -0.94 11.79
N MET A 257 25.81 -0.60 12.32
CA MET A 257 25.17 -1.35 13.41
C MET A 257 24.80 -2.78 13.01
N SER A 258 24.32 -2.98 11.78
CA SER A 258 23.98 -4.32 11.26
C SER A 258 25.20 -5.11 10.76
N GLY A 259 26.40 -4.53 10.76
CA GLY A 259 27.64 -5.23 10.37
C GLY A 259 27.79 -5.53 8.87
N TYR A 260 26.99 -4.91 8.00
CA TYR A 260 27.08 -5.13 6.55
C TYR A 260 28.27 -4.35 5.95
N SER A 261 28.99 -4.98 5.03
CA SER A 261 30.03 -4.27 4.25
C SER A 261 29.42 -3.20 3.34
N ILE A 262 30.25 -2.22 2.91
CA ILE A 262 29.84 -1.20 1.93
C ILE A 262 29.36 -1.86 0.64
N GLU A 263 30.02 -2.95 0.23
CA GLU A 263 29.63 -3.73 -0.93
C GLU A 263 28.26 -4.39 -0.76
N GLU A 264 28.00 -5.02 0.37
CA GLU A 264 26.73 -5.72 0.60
C GLU A 264 25.55 -4.76 0.68
N TRP A 265 25.75 -3.60 1.29
CA TRP A 265 24.73 -2.59 1.52
C TRP A 265 24.43 -1.73 0.28
N TYR A 266 25.48 -1.19 -0.33
CA TYR A 266 25.36 -0.27 -1.46
C TYR A 266 25.52 -0.96 -2.82
N GLY A 267 26.23 -2.08 -2.89
CA GLY A 267 26.56 -2.79 -4.13
C GLY A 267 27.87 -2.33 -4.78
N LYS A 268 28.55 -3.24 -5.48
CA LYS A 268 29.84 -3.01 -6.20
C LYS A 268 29.83 -1.82 -7.16
N LYS A 269 28.70 -1.50 -7.77
CA LYS A 269 28.57 -0.40 -8.75
C LYS A 269 28.22 0.95 -8.11
N SER A 270 28.04 0.99 -6.79
CA SER A 270 27.69 2.23 -6.09
C SER A 270 28.82 3.24 -6.10
N LYS A 271 28.48 4.52 -5.90
CA LYS A 271 29.49 5.57 -5.71
C LYS A 271 30.25 5.34 -4.39
N MET A 272 29.53 5.03 -3.31
CA MET A 272 30.10 4.73 -1.99
C MET A 272 31.16 3.62 -2.03
N TYR A 273 30.90 2.52 -2.73
CA TYR A 273 31.87 1.43 -2.89
C TYR A 273 33.10 1.86 -3.70
N ARG A 274 32.91 2.62 -4.78
CA ARG A 274 34.02 3.12 -5.59
C ARG A 274 34.90 4.09 -4.81
N ASP A 275 34.28 4.93 -3.99
CA ASP A 275 34.99 5.89 -3.15
C ASP A 275 35.74 5.17 -2.01
N SER A 276 35.16 4.11 -1.41
CA SER A 276 35.84 3.31 -0.37
C SER A 276 37.03 2.51 -0.88
N VAL A 277 36.96 1.98 -2.12
CA VAL A 277 38.09 1.26 -2.73
C VAL A 277 39.24 2.22 -3.01
N LYS A 278 38.96 3.39 -3.61
CA LYS A 278 39.99 4.40 -3.88
C LYS A 278 40.69 4.87 -2.61
N GLN A 279 39.94 5.08 -1.53
CA GLN A 279 40.52 5.51 -0.26
C GLN A 279 41.45 4.45 0.35
N ASN A 280 41.20 3.17 0.11
CA ASN A 280 42.12 2.11 0.54
C ASN A 280 43.36 2.03 -0.36
N ASP A 281 43.21 2.23 -1.68
CA ASP A 281 44.34 2.27 -2.62
C ASP A 281 45.27 3.47 -2.37
N ASP A 282 44.75 4.59 -1.82
CA ASP A 282 45.54 5.78 -1.45
C ASP A 282 46.27 5.62 -0.09
N LEU A 283 45.98 4.56 0.67
CA LEU A 283 46.56 4.25 1.99
C LEU A 283 47.61 3.12 1.96
N GLU A 284 47.75 2.42 0.84
CA GLU A 284 48.81 1.43 0.55
C GLU A 284 50.01 2.07 -0.18
#